data_AF-A0A841HXN5-F1
#
_entry.id   AF-A0A841HXN5-F1
#
_cell.length_a   1.000
_cell.length_b   1.000
_cell.length_c   1.000
_cell.angle_alpha   90.00
_cell.angle_beta   90.00
_cell.angle_gamma   90.00
#
_symmetry.space_group_name_H-M   'P 1'
#
loop_
_entity.id
_entity.type
_entity.pdbx_description
1 polymer ?
#
loop_
_entity_poly.entity_id
_entity_poly.type
_entity_poly.pdbx_seq_one_letter_code
_entity_poly.pdbx_strand_id
1 'polypeptide(L)'
;MLVWIGFFAIFLSVLVLDLAVLHRESRTMSVRQALGWTVVWICVAMAFGGLVYGLYEYHWFGWRPDPGAPGGTQAWLEYVTGYLLEWSLSVDNIFVIAVIFTYMKIPAQYQYRVLFWGIVGAIVLRGVMIAAGAALIHAFDWMFYVFGAVLLLSAARMLKSDEEFDPSTSVLVKISRRIYPLTDNLDGDRFFTTVNGARAATPLFVTLLLVDFADVVFAVDSIPAIFAVTKDPFIVFTSNAFAILGLRAMYFAIAGLMVMFRYIKYSLIFILAFVGVKMMLHHHLQIPHALSLGIIVAFLALGVLASLWVSRREQQGQSGG
;
A
#
# COMPACT_ATOMS: atom_id res chain seq x y z
N MET A 1 -23.39 10.76 -0.92
CA MET A 1 -22.59 11.99 -0.77
C MET A 1 -22.23 12.28 0.70
N LEU A 2 -23.18 12.28 1.64
CA LEU A 2 -22.91 12.50 3.08
C LEU A 2 -21.87 11.54 3.68
N VAL A 3 -21.96 10.25 3.35
CA VAL A 3 -21.00 9.23 3.80
C VAL A 3 -19.57 9.52 3.34
N TRP A 4 -19.41 9.89 2.06
CA TRP A 4 -18.11 10.28 1.50
C TRP A 4 -17.55 11.53 2.19
N ILE A 5 -18.39 12.54 2.44
CA ILE A 5 -17.99 13.75 3.17
C ILE A 5 -17.55 13.38 4.60
N GLY A 6 -18.32 12.54 5.29
CA GLY A 6 -17.99 12.06 6.63
C GLY A 6 -16.67 11.28 6.66
N PHE A 7 -16.46 10.39 5.69
CA PHE A 7 -15.18 9.70 5.51
C PHE A 7 -14.03 10.68 5.32
N PHE A 8 -14.11 11.60 4.34
CA PHE A 8 -13.01 12.54 4.08
C PHE A 8 -12.76 13.46 5.27
N ALA A 9 -13.80 13.84 6.02
CA ALA A 9 -13.64 14.61 7.25
C ALA A 9 -12.88 13.81 8.32
N ILE A 10 -13.27 12.56 8.58
CA ILE A 10 -12.58 11.68 9.54
C ILE A 10 -11.14 11.43 9.07
N PHE A 11 -10.97 11.04 7.81
CA PHE A 11 -9.69 10.69 7.21
C PHE A 11 -8.72 11.87 7.24
N LEU A 12 -9.15 13.05 6.81
CA LEU A 12 -8.34 14.27 6.85
C LEU A 12 -8.01 14.66 8.30
N SER A 13 -8.94 14.51 9.24
CA SER A 13 -8.66 14.76 10.65
C SER A 13 -7.57 13.84 11.18
N VAL A 14 -7.67 12.55 10.86
CA VAL A 14 -6.69 11.53 11.23
C VAL A 14 -5.34 11.81 10.56
N LEU A 15 -5.32 12.18 9.29
CA LEU A 15 -4.11 12.58 8.56
C LEU A 15 -3.48 13.85 9.17
N VAL A 16 -4.27 14.83 9.57
CA VAL A 16 -3.77 16.04 10.23
C VAL A 16 -3.20 15.72 11.62
N LEU A 17 -3.84 14.83 12.38
CA LEU A 17 -3.31 14.35 13.66
C LEU A 17 -1.99 13.60 13.48
N ASP A 18 -1.94 12.70 12.49
CA ASP A 18 -0.74 11.99 12.08
C ASP A 18 0.41 12.96 11.77
N LEU A 19 0.13 14.06 11.05
CA LEU A 19 1.10 15.11 10.78
C LEU A 19 1.50 15.88 12.03
N ALA A 20 0.53 16.35 12.81
CA ALA A 20 0.79 17.20 13.97
C ALA A 20 1.59 16.47 15.06
N VAL A 21 1.33 15.17 15.27
CA VAL A 21 1.98 14.38 16.30
C VAL A 21 3.35 13.87 15.85
N LEU A 22 3.47 13.25 14.67
CA LEU A 22 4.78 12.72 14.24
C LEU A 22 5.75 13.80 13.76
N HIS A 23 5.28 14.94 13.24
CA HIS A 23 6.19 16.02 12.86
C HIS A 23 7.00 16.56 14.05
N ARG A 24 6.49 16.41 15.28
CA ARG A 24 7.22 16.77 16.51
C ARG A 24 8.37 15.81 16.84
N GLU A 25 8.35 14.58 16.34
CA GLU A 25 9.39 13.56 16.57
C GLU A 25 10.41 13.50 15.42
N SER A 26 10.76 14.63 14.81
CA SER A 26 11.61 14.75 13.61
C SER A 26 13.08 14.25 13.74
N ARG A 27 13.38 13.35 14.66
CA ARG A 27 14.62 12.57 14.74
C ARG A 27 14.29 11.08 14.63
N THR A 28 14.84 10.43 13.60
CA THR A 28 14.97 8.97 13.43
C THR A 28 14.09 8.14 14.38
N MET A 29 12.86 7.81 13.96
CA MET A 29 11.97 6.96 14.75
C MET A 29 12.66 5.65 15.08
N SER A 30 12.72 5.31 16.37
CA SER A 30 13.18 3.99 16.78
C SER A 30 12.19 2.91 16.31
N VAL A 31 12.66 1.69 16.08
CA VAL A 31 11.81 0.55 15.71
C VAL A 31 10.65 0.35 16.70
N ARG A 32 10.89 0.55 18.01
CA ARG A 32 9.84 0.42 19.04
C ARG A 32 8.75 1.48 18.89
N GLN A 33 9.11 2.73 18.64
CA GLN A 33 8.14 3.79 18.36
C GLN A 33 7.38 3.51 17.06
N ALA A 34 8.08 3.08 16.03
CA ALA A 34 7.48 2.73 14.74
C ALA A 34 6.45 1.60 14.87
N LEU A 35 6.76 0.53 15.61
CA LEU A 35 5.81 -0.54 15.91
C LEU A 35 4.62 -0.06 16.75
N GLY A 36 4.86 0.80 17.75
CA GLY A 36 3.78 1.40 18.55
C GLY A 36 2.81 2.20 17.70
N TRP A 37 3.33 3.03 16.79
CA TRP A 37 2.53 3.76 15.82
C TRP A 37 1.78 2.82 14.87
N THR A 38 2.41 1.76 14.38
CA THR A 38 1.72 0.75 13.55
C THR A 38 0.50 0.15 14.26
N VAL A 39 0.61 -0.17 15.55
CA VAL A 39 -0.53 -0.68 16.34
C VAL A 39 -1.65 0.36 16.42
N VAL A 40 -1.32 1.63 16.69
CA VAL A 40 -2.30 2.73 16.69
C VAL A 40 -3.01 2.82 15.35
N TRP A 41 -2.28 2.76 14.23
CA TRP A 41 -2.83 2.80 12.88
C TRP A 41 -3.77 1.64 12.60
N ILE A 42 -3.40 0.43 12.99
CA ILE A 42 -4.27 -0.76 12.89
C ILE A 42 -5.54 -0.55 13.72
N CYS A 43 -5.44 -0.07 14.97
CA CYS A 43 -6.61 0.18 15.81
C CYS A 43 -7.56 1.21 15.18
N VAL A 44 -7.04 2.30 14.62
CA VAL A 44 -7.84 3.31 13.92
C VAL A 44 -8.52 2.72 12.69
N ALA A 45 -7.79 1.94 11.88
CA ALA A 45 -8.35 1.28 10.71
C ALA A 45 -9.45 0.28 11.09
N MET A 46 -9.27 -0.50 12.15
CA MET A 46 -10.27 -1.46 12.64
C MET A 46 -11.49 -0.76 13.25
N ALA A 47 -11.30 0.36 13.95
CA ALA A 47 -12.39 1.18 14.46
C ALA A 47 -13.23 1.76 13.31
N PHE A 48 -12.58 2.21 12.23
CA PHE A 48 -13.28 2.63 11.02
C PHE A 48 -14.00 1.46 10.35
N GLY A 49 -13.43 0.24 10.35
CA GLY A 49 -14.14 -0.96 9.93
C GLY A 49 -15.42 -1.21 10.73
N GLY A 50 -15.41 -0.96 12.05
CA GLY A 50 -16.62 -0.99 12.86
C GLY A 50 -17.66 0.08 12.47
N LEU A 51 -17.21 1.26 12.02
CA LEU A 51 -18.10 2.27 11.44
C LEU A 51 -18.68 1.81 10.10
N VAL A 52 -17.90 1.11 9.25
CA VAL A 52 -18.39 0.49 8.02
C VAL A 52 -19.47 -0.55 8.35
N TYR A 53 -19.24 -1.43 9.33
CA TYR A 53 -20.26 -2.37 9.81
C TYR A 53 -21.57 -1.64 10.19
N GLY A 54 -21.47 -0.62 11.05
CA GLY A 54 -22.64 0.11 11.53
C GLY A 54 -23.36 0.90 10.43
N LEU A 55 -22.60 1.43 9.47
CA LEU A 55 -23.13 2.16 8.33
C LEU A 55 -23.97 1.25 7.42
N TYR A 56 -23.49 0.04 7.12
CA TYR A 56 -24.19 -0.91 6.24
C TYR A 56 -25.33 -1.67 6.95
N GLU A 57 -25.20 -1.94 8.26
CA GLU A 57 -26.25 -2.64 9.02
C GLU A 57 -27.40 -1.69 9.42
N TYR A 58 -27.07 -0.57 10.04
CA TYR A 58 -28.04 0.34 10.65
C TYR A 58 -28.47 1.49 9.74
N HIS A 59 -27.95 1.55 8.51
CA HIS A 59 -28.28 2.58 7.52
C HIS A 59 -28.10 4.01 8.08
N TRP A 60 -27.02 4.20 8.85
CA TRP A 60 -26.74 5.48 9.48
C TRP A 60 -26.73 6.62 8.46
N PHE A 61 -27.19 7.80 8.89
CA PHE A 61 -27.32 8.99 8.05
C PHE A 61 -28.30 8.87 6.87
N GLY A 62 -29.24 7.90 6.94
CA GLY A 62 -30.23 7.68 5.88
C GLY A 62 -29.60 7.16 4.58
N TRP A 63 -28.36 6.70 4.65
CA TRP A 63 -27.67 6.13 3.50
C TRP A 63 -28.20 4.73 3.24
N ARG A 64 -28.71 4.52 2.03
CA ARG A 64 -29.11 3.21 1.54
C ARG A 64 -28.05 2.76 0.53
N PRO A 65 -27.39 1.64 0.78
CA PRO A 65 -26.52 1.02 -0.21
C PRO A 65 -27.30 0.71 -1.51
N ASP A 66 -26.59 0.58 -2.64
CA ASP A 66 -27.20 0.17 -3.89
C ASP A 66 -27.87 -1.22 -3.76
N PRO A 67 -28.90 -1.53 -4.57
CA PRO A 67 -29.50 -2.86 -4.59
C PRO A 67 -28.44 -3.93 -4.88
N GLY A 68 -28.18 -4.82 -3.91
CA GLY A 68 -27.13 -5.85 -4.01
C GLY A 68 -25.87 -5.56 -3.19
N ALA A 69 -25.83 -4.48 -2.42
CA ALA A 69 -24.76 -4.22 -1.48
C ALA A 69 -24.72 -5.26 -0.32
N PRO A 70 -23.53 -5.49 0.26
CA PRO A 70 -23.37 -6.42 1.37
C PRO A 70 -24.12 -5.98 2.63
N GLY A 71 -24.58 -6.93 3.45
CA GLY A 71 -25.01 -6.64 4.82
C GLY A 71 -23.84 -6.21 5.71
N GLY A 72 -24.09 -5.71 6.93
CA GLY A 72 -23.05 -5.11 7.77
C GLY A 72 -21.85 -6.03 8.03
N THR A 73 -22.11 -7.29 8.39
CA THR A 73 -21.06 -8.28 8.64
C THR A 73 -20.20 -8.53 7.40
N GLN A 74 -20.82 -8.61 6.23
CA GLN A 74 -20.11 -8.84 4.98
C GLN A 74 -19.30 -7.60 4.57
N ALA A 75 -19.85 -6.39 4.73
CA ALA A 75 -19.15 -5.14 4.46
C ALA A 75 -17.90 -5.00 5.34
N TRP A 76 -17.99 -5.37 6.62
CA TRP A 76 -16.85 -5.40 7.53
C TRP A 76 -15.79 -6.42 7.10
N LEU A 77 -16.20 -7.64 6.73
CA LEU A 77 -15.27 -8.65 6.24
C LEU A 77 -14.57 -8.21 4.96
N GLU A 78 -15.29 -7.62 4.01
CA GLU A 78 -14.76 -7.06 2.78
C GLU A 78 -13.76 -5.92 3.07
N TYR A 79 -14.10 -5.01 3.97
CA TYR A 79 -13.22 -3.92 4.42
C TYR A 79 -11.93 -4.46 5.04
N VAL A 80 -12.02 -5.38 6.00
CA VAL A 80 -10.84 -5.94 6.69
C VAL A 80 -9.98 -6.74 5.72
N THR A 81 -10.60 -7.54 4.84
CA THR A 81 -9.88 -8.28 3.80
C THR A 81 -9.16 -7.32 2.86
N GLY A 82 -9.82 -6.25 2.45
CA GLY A 82 -9.26 -5.24 1.59
C GLY A 82 -8.11 -4.47 2.22
N TYR A 83 -8.28 -4.08 3.48
CA TYR A 83 -7.23 -3.45 4.29
C TYR A 83 -6.01 -4.35 4.39
N LEU A 84 -6.20 -5.64 4.71
CA LEU A 84 -5.09 -6.59 4.84
C LEU A 84 -4.41 -6.88 3.50
N LEU A 85 -5.16 -7.02 2.40
CA LEU A 85 -4.58 -7.17 1.07
C LEU A 85 -3.69 -5.99 0.72
N GLU A 86 -4.21 -4.77 0.89
CA GLU A 86 -3.45 -3.56 0.61
C GLU A 86 -2.23 -3.43 1.50
N TRP A 87 -2.41 -3.62 2.82
CA TRP A 87 -1.34 -3.52 3.81
C TRP A 87 -0.21 -4.51 3.53
N SER A 88 -0.55 -5.72 3.06
CA SER A 88 0.41 -6.76 2.72
C SER A 88 1.18 -6.44 1.45
N LEU A 89 0.48 -6.06 0.38
CA LEU A 89 1.12 -5.70 -0.89
C LEU A 89 1.98 -4.44 -0.74
N SER A 90 1.59 -3.54 0.16
CA SER A 90 2.35 -2.32 0.42
C SER A 90 3.70 -2.54 1.12
N VAL A 91 3.98 -3.74 1.66
CA VAL A 91 5.33 -4.10 2.15
C VAL A 91 6.34 -4.09 1.01
N ASP A 92 5.97 -4.61 -0.17
CA ASP A 92 6.82 -4.57 -1.35
C ASP A 92 7.01 -3.12 -1.84
N ASN A 93 5.98 -2.28 -1.71
CA ASN A 93 6.06 -0.86 -2.03
C ASN A 93 7.11 -0.15 -1.17
N ILE A 94 7.17 -0.47 0.14
CA ILE A 94 8.16 0.10 1.05
C ILE A 94 9.58 -0.27 0.62
N PHE A 95 9.82 -1.50 0.16
CA PHE A 95 11.13 -1.92 -0.32
C PHE A 95 11.58 -1.11 -1.54
N VAL A 96 10.70 -0.96 -2.53
CA VAL A 96 10.99 -0.13 -3.72
C VAL A 96 11.25 1.32 -3.32
N ILE A 97 10.48 1.88 -2.39
CA ILE A 97 10.70 3.24 -1.87
C ILE A 97 12.08 3.35 -1.19
N ALA A 98 12.46 2.39 -0.34
CA ALA A 98 13.76 2.38 0.32
C ALA A 98 14.92 2.31 -0.68
N VAL A 99 14.76 1.51 -1.73
CA VAL A 99 15.74 1.45 -2.82
C VAL A 99 15.80 2.78 -3.57
N ILE A 100 14.67 3.41 -3.89
CA ILE A 100 14.64 4.74 -4.53
C ILE A 100 15.37 5.76 -3.65
N PHE A 101 15.12 5.78 -2.34
CA PHE A 101 15.81 6.71 -1.42
C PHE A 101 17.32 6.46 -1.37
N THR A 102 17.74 5.20 -1.36
CA THR A 102 19.15 4.80 -1.36
C THR A 102 19.83 5.20 -2.67
N TYR A 103 19.20 4.94 -3.80
CA TYR A 103 19.69 5.29 -5.13
C TYR A 103 19.81 6.81 -5.32
N MET A 104 18.79 7.54 -4.89
CA MET A 104 18.74 9.01 -4.97
C MET A 104 19.53 9.69 -3.83
N LYS A 105 20.14 8.90 -2.94
CA LYS A 105 20.94 9.35 -1.79
C LYS A 105 20.21 10.38 -0.91
N ILE A 106 18.91 10.17 -0.67
CA ILE A 106 18.09 11.10 0.12
C ILE A 106 18.36 10.91 1.62
N PRO A 107 18.85 11.95 2.32
CA PRO A 107 19.06 11.91 3.77
C PRO A 107 17.77 11.60 4.54
N ALA A 108 17.87 10.83 5.62
CA ALA A 108 16.73 10.37 6.44
C ALA A 108 15.80 11.52 6.89
N GLN A 109 16.37 12.70 7.18
CA GLN A 109 15.60 13.89 7.59
C GLN A 109 14.62 14.40 6.53
N TYR A 110 14.87 14.12 5.24
CA TYR A 110 14.00 14.55 4.14
C TYR A 110 13.08 13.45 3.62
N GLN A 111 13.35 12.17 3.96
CA GLN A 111 12.51 11.03 3.55
C GLN A 111 11.07 11.17 4.05
N TYR A 112 10.89 11.67 5.28
CA TYR A 112 9.55 11.94 5.85
C TYR A 112 8.71 12.84 4.94
N ARG A 113 9.32 13.90 4.39
CA ARG A 113 8.62 14.87 3.54
C ARG A 113 8.19 14.23 2.22
N VAL A 114 9.06 13.41 1.61
CA VAL A 114 8.70 12.67 0.40
C VAL A 114 7.58 11.68 0.68
N LEU A 115 7.69 10.88 1.74
CA LEU A 115 6.66 9.89 2.12
C LEU A 115 5.31 10.56 2.37
N PHE A 116 5.29 11.74 3.00
CA PHE A 116 4.07 12.48 3.23
C PHE A 116 3.38 12.88 1.93
N TRP A 117 4.10 13.58 1.04
CA TRP A 117 3.53 14.00 -0.24
C TRP A 117 3.20 12.80 -1.13
N GLY A 118 3.98 11.72 -1.03
CA GLY A 118 3.72 10.47 -1.72
C GLY A 118 2.45 9.78 -1.26
N ILE A 119 2.13 9.78 0.04
CA ILE A 119 0.85 9.26 0.54
C ILE A 119 -0.33 10.06 -0.01
N VAL A 120 -0.22 11.40 -0.01
CA VAL A 120 -1.28 12.26 -0.56
C VAL A 120 -1.45 11.99 -2.06
N GLY A 121 -0.35 11.89 -2.81
CA GLY A 121 -0.34 11.53 -4.23
C GLY A 121 -0.97 10.16 -4.48
N ALA A 122 -0.52 9.13 -3.76
CA ALA A 122 -1.01 7.76 -3.83
C ALA A 122 -2.53 7.68 -3.58
N ILE A 123 -3.06 8.35 -2.57
CA ILE A 123 -4.50 8.35 -2.28
C ILE A 123 -5.31 8.94 -3.45
N VAL A 124 -4.84 10.05 -4.03
CA VAL A 124 -5.51 10.67 -5.17
C VAL A 124 -5.44 9.77 -6.40
N LEU A 125 -4.24 9.28 -6.73
CA LEU A 125 -4.01 8.41 -7.89
C LEU A 125 -4.81 7.11 -7.76
N ARG A 126 -4.84 6.48 -6.57
CA ARG A 126 -5.67 5.31 -6.30
C ARG A 126 -7.15 5.62 -6.37
N GLY A 127 -7.60 6.77 -5.87
CA GLY A 127 -8.99 7.20 -6.05
C GLY A 127 -9.39 7.23 -7.53
N VAL A 128 -8.53 7.78 -8.38
CA VAL A 128 -8.74 7.79 -9.84
C VAL A 128 -8.74 6.38 -10.43
N MET A 129 -7.75 5.55 -10.09
CA MET A 129 -7.65 4.19 -10.63
C MET A 129 -8.75 3.25 -10.14
N ILE A 130 -9.20 3.38 -8.88
CA ILE A 130 -10.33 2.66 -8.32
C ILE A 130 -11.62 3.09 -9.03
N ALA A 131 -11.84 4.38 -9.22
CA ALA A 131 -13.01 4.87 -9.95
C ALA A 131 -13.00 4.34 -11.40
N ALA A 132 -11.85 4.37 -12.08
CA ALA A 132 -11.69 3.83 -13.41
C ALA A 132 -11.91 2.30 -13.47
N GLY A 133 -11.32 1.55 -12.54
CA GLY A 133 -11.46 0.10 -12.44
C GLY A 133 -12.89 -0.34 -12.13
N ALA A 134 -13.57 0.37 -11.22
CA ALA A 134 -14.98 0.15 -10.91
C ALA A 134 -15.85 0.39 -12.16
N ALA A 135 -15.63 1.49 -12.87
CA ALA A 135 -16.33 1.77 -14.12
C ALA A 135 -16.09 0.70 -15.20
N LEU A 136 -14.85 0.20 -15.31
CA LEU A 136 -14.50 -0.88 -16.23
C LEU A 136 -15.23 -2.20 -15.88
N ILE A 137 -15.25 -2.59 -14.61
CA ILE A 137 -15.93 -3.81 -14.16
C ILE A 137 -17.44 -3.70 -14.36
N HIS A 138 -18.03 -2.54 -14.07
CA HIS A 138 -19.45 -2.32 -14.30
C HIS A 138 -19.84 -2.34 -15.78
N ALA A 139 -18.94 -1.90 -16.67
CA ALA A 139 -19.18 -1.90 -18.11
C ALA A 139 -18.89 -3.27 -18.76
N PHE A 140 -17.95 -4.04 -18.21
CA PHE A 140 -17.43 -5.25 -18.83
C PHE A 140 -17.23 -6.38 -17.82
N ASP A 141 -18.17 -7.33 -17.76
CA ASP A 141 -18.06 -8.50 -16.87
C ASP A 141 -16.80 -9.35 -17.15
N TRP A 142 -16.33 -9.41 -18.40
CA TRP A 142 -15.12 -10.16 -18.75
C TRP A 142 -13.83 -9.51 -18.19
N MET A 143 -13.91 -8.30 -17.63
CA MET A 143 -12.77 -7.63 -17.01
C MET A 143 -12.19 -8.41 -15.83
N PHE A 144 -12.99 -9.22 -15.13
CA PHE A 144 -12.48 -10.14 -14.09
C PHE A 144 -11.41 -11.08 -14.63
N TYR A 145 -11.54 -11.54 -15.89
CA TYR A 145 -10.56 -12.39 -16.55
C TYR A 145 -9.26 -11.65 -16.87
N VAL A 146 -9.35 -10.38 -17.26
CA VAL A 146 -8.17 -9.54 -17.49
C VAL A 146 -7.43 -9.30 -16.18
N PHE A 147 -8.18 -8.88 -15.17
CA PHE A 147 -7.64 -8.52 -13.86
C PHE A 147 -6.97 -9.70 -13.19
N GLY A 148 -7.59 -10.89 -13.15
CA GLY A 148 -6.90 -12.03 -12.58
C GLY A 148 -5.78 -12.61 -13.45
N ALA A 149 -5.81 -12.44 -14.78
CA ALA A 149 -4.65 -12.77 -15.62
C ALA A 149 -3.44 -11.88 -15.30
N VAL A 150 -3.66 -10.58 -15.07
CA VAL A 150 -2.65 -9.65 -14.57
C VAL A 150 -2.07 -10.14 -13.23
N LEU A 151 -2.93 -10.50 -12.27
CA LEU A 151 -2.49 -11.03 -10.97
C LEU A 151 -1.64 -12.30 -11.09
N LEU A 152 -2.06 -13.25 -11.93
CA LEU A 152 -1.32 -14.50 -12.18
C LEU A 152 0.03 -14.23 -12.84
N LEU A 153 0.09 -13.28 -13.78
CA LEU A 153 1.34 -12.86 -14.41
C LEU A 153 2.28 -12.21 -13.40
N SER A 154 1.78 -11.36 -12.51
CA SER A 154 2.56 -10.71 -11.45
C SER A 154 3.10 -11.73 -10.45
N ALA A 155 2.27 -12.67 -10.00
CA ALA A 155 2.71 -13.79 -9.15
C ALA A 155 3.80 -14.65 -9.84
N ALA A 156 3.62 -14.98 -11.12
CA ALA A 156 4.58 -15.78 -11.88
C ALA A 156 5.92 -15.05 -12.12
N ARG A 157 5.88 -13.74 -12.37
CA ARG A 157 7.08 -12.90 -12.48
C ARG A 157 7.83 -12.87 -11.15
N MET A 158 7.11 -12.63 -10.05
CA MET A 158 7.71 -12.56 -8.72
C MET A 158 8.29 -13.90 -8.25
N LEU A 159 7.76 -15.03 -8.72
CA LEU A 159 8.33 -16.37 -8.48
C LEU A 159 9.60 -16.65 -9.29
N LYS A 160 9.69 -16.14 -10.53
CA LYS A 160 10.85 -16.38 -11.41
C LYS A 160 12.03 -15.45 -11.14
N SER A 161 11.76 -14.26 -10.64
CA SER A 161 12.80 -13.29 -10.29
C SER A 161 13.34 -13.60 -8.91
N ASP A 162 14.51 -14.24 -8.79
CA ASP A 162 15.24 -14.39 -7.51
C ASP A 162 16.08 -13.15 -7.15
N GLU A 163 16.11 -12.15 -8.03
CA GLU A 163 16.91 -10.95 -7.85
C GLU A 163 16.22 -9.94 -6.93
N GLU A 164 16.96 -9.50 -5.91
CA GLU A 164 16.77 -8.21 -5.25
C GLU A 164 16.54 -7.13 -6.32
N PHE A 165 15.53 -6.28 -6.11
CA PHE A 165 15.23 -5.15 -7.00
C PHE A 165 16.51 -4.34 -7.25
N ASP A 166 17.09 -4.47 -8.45
CA ASP A 166 18.26 -3.70 -8.87
C ASP A 166 17.78 -2.37 -9.50
N PRO A 167 17.90 -1.24 -8.79
CA PRO A 167 17.48 0.05 -9.32
C PRO A 167 18.35 0.52 -10.49
N SER A 168 19.53 -0.05 -10.70
CA SER A 168 20.46 0.38 -11.76
C SER A 168 20.01 -0.04 -13.16
N THR A 169 19.16 -1.06 -13.27
CA THR A 169 18.59 -1.56 -14.54
C THR A 169 17.19 -1.03 -14.84
N SER A 170 16.52 -0.41 -13.86
CA SER A 170 15.15 0.07 -14.02
C SER A 170 15.06 1.21 -15.04
N VAL A 171 14.19 1.02 -16.04
CA VAL A 171 13.79 1.99 -17.08
C VAL A 171 13.47 3.37 -16.47
N LEU A 172 13.01 3.41 -15.22
CA LEU A 172 12.71 4.61 -14.46
C LEU A 172 13.92 5.50 -14.19
N VAL A 173 15.06 4.93 -13.80
CA VAL A 173 16.29 5.70 -13.54
C VAL A 173 16.77 6.41 -14.81
N LYS A 174 16.62 5.76 -15.97
CA LYS A 174 16.98 6.34 -17.28
C LYS A 174 16.00 7.43 -17.72
N ILE A 175 14.71 7.26 -17.46
CA ILE A 175 13.66 8.24 -17.78
C ILE A 175 13.79 9.48 -16.89
N SER A 176 14.05 9.32 -15.58
CA SER A 176 14.24 10.44 -14.65
C SER A 176 15.39 11.35 -15.06
N ARG A 177 16.50 10.79 -15.56
CA ARG A 177 17.64 11.57 -16.07
C ARG A 177 17.35 12.30 -17.38
N ARG A 178 16.30 11.92 -18.12
CA ARG A 178 15.94 12.48 -19.43
C ARG A 178 14.99 13.67 -19.33
N ILE A 179 14.16 13.74 -18.28
CA ILE A 179 12.99 14.64 -18.23
C ILE A 179 13.29 16.02 -17.62
N TYR A 180 14.26 16.17 -16.71
CA TYR A 180 14.55 17.47 -16.08
C TYR A 180 16.06 17.78 -16.03
N PRO A 181 16.49 19.06 -16.19
CA PRO A 181 17.80 19.48 -15.74
C PRO A 181 17.87 19.31 -14.21
N LEU A 182 18.46 18.20 -13.79
CA LEU A 182 18.70 17.90 -12.38
C LEU A 182 19.81 18.81 -11.86
N THR A 183 19.56 19.43 -10.72
CA THR A 183 20.68 19.87 -9.88
C THR A 183 21.20 18.66 -9.10
N ASP A 184 22.52 18.51 -9.05
CA ASP A 184 23.15 17.43 -8.27
C ASP A 184 23.03 17.66 -6.75
N ASN A 185 22.63 18.87 -6.33
CA ASN A 185 22.62 19.27 -4.94
C ASN A 185 21.20 19.37 -4.37
N LEU A 186 21.02 18.81 -3.17
CA LEU A 186 19.84 19.05 -2.35
C LEU A 186 19.81 20.51 -1.89
N ASP A 187 18.65 21.16 -2.02
CA ASP A 187 18.42 22.52 -1.51
C ASP A 187 17.49 22.47 -0.30
N GLY A 188 18.02 21.92 0.79
CA GLY A 188 17.25 21.69 2.01
C GLY A 188 16.07 20.75 1.77
N ASP A 189 14.88 21.17 2.21
CA ASP A 189 13.63 20.45 2.06
C ASP A 189 12.81 20.91 0.83
N ARG A 190 13.37 21.77 -0.03
CA ARG A 190 12.65 22.33 -1.19
C ARG A 190 12.61 21.34 -2.36
N PHE A 191 11.45 21.26 -3.00
CA PHE A 191 11.24 20.45 -4.22
C PHE A 191 11.73 21.15 -5.49
N PHE A 192 11.75 22.48 -5.48
CA PHE A 192 12.22 23.30 -6.60
C PHE A 192 13.24 24.30 -6.09
N THR A 193 14.27 24.52 -6.89
CA THR A 193 15.30 25.55 -6.65
C THR A 193 15.50 26.38 -7.92
N THR A 194 16.32 27.41 -7.85
CA THR A 194 16.66 28.25 -9.01
C THR A 194 18.15 28.10 -9.29
N VAL A 195 18.50 27.62 -10.49
CA VAL A 195 19.89 27.49 -10.95
C VAL A 195 20.05 28.35 -12.20
N ASN A 196 21.01 29.27 -12.19
CA ASN A 196 21.29 30.18 -13.32
C ASN A 196 20.06 30.95 -13.83
N GLY A 197 19.17 31.38 -12.92
CA GLY A 197 17.96 32.15 -13.26
C GLY A 197 16.78 31.31 -13.77
N ALA A 198 16.92 29.98 -13.93
CA ALA A 198 15.84 29.07 -14.30
C ALA A 198 15.40 28.19 -13.12
N ARG A 199 14.11 27.87 -13.04
CA ARG A 199 13.59 26.90 -12.06
C ARG A 199 14.09 25.49 -12.40
N ALA A 200 14.73 24.84 -11.44
CA ALA A 200 15.21 23.46 -11.52
C ALA A 200 14.52 22.59 -10.47
N ALA A 201 14.26 21.33 -10.82
CA ALA A 201 13.77 20.34 -9.87
C ALA A 201 14.92 19.82 -9.01
N THR A 202 14.70 19.71 -7.70
CA THR A 202 15.69 19.10 -6.80
C THR A 202 15.58 17.56 -6.86
N PRO A 203 16.62 16.83 -6.43
CA PRO A 203 16.56 15.38 -6.29
C PRO A 203 15.36 14.93 -5.46
N LEU A 204 14.94 15.72 -4.46
CA LEU A 204 13.79 15.42 -3.60
C LEU A 204 12.47 15.34 -4.37
N PHE A 205 12.28 16.21 -5.37
CA PHE A 205 11.06 16.19 -6.21
C PHE A 205 11.07 15.02 -7.18
N VAL A 206 12.23 14.72 -7.77
CA VAL A 206 12.38 13.55 -8.63
C VAL A 206 12.14 12.26 -7.84
N THR A 207 12.61 12.20 -6.60
CA THR A 207 12.32 11.08 -5.71
C THR A 207 10.82 10.96 -5.41
N LEU A 208 10.12 12.06 -5.14
CA LEU A 208 8.66 12.05 -4.97
C LEU A 208 7.94 11.47 -6.20
N LEU A 209 8.30 11.93 -7.39
CA LEU A 209 7.71 11.42 -8.63
C LEU A 209 7.99 9.92 -8.85
N LEU A 210 9.19 9.45 -8.48
CA LEU A 210 9.54 8.04 -8.57
C LEU A 210 8.73 7.18 -7.59
N VAL A 211 8.49 7.68 -6.37
CA VAL A 211 7.64 7.04 -5.37
C VAL A 211 6.19 6.97 -5.86
N ASP A 212 5.64 8.07 -6.36
CA ASP A 212 4.26 8.11 -6.90
C ASP A 212 4.10 7.18 -8.10
N PHE A 213 5.09 7.16 -9.00
CA PHE A 213 5.07 6.25 -10.15
C PHE A 213 5.14 4.79 -9.71
N ALA A 214 6.00 4.48 -8.73
CA ALA A 214 6.08 3.12 -8.19
C ALA A 214 4.72 2.69 -7.62
N ASP A 215 4.03 3.55 -6.85
CA ASP A 215 2.69 3.25 -6.32
C ASP A 215 1.68 2.96 -7.45
N VAL A 216 1.69 3.73 -8.55
CA VAL A 216 0.84 3.45 -9.72
C VAL A 216 1.14 2.09 -10.34
N VAL A 217 2.42 1.70 -10.43
CA VAL A 217 2.80 0.37 -10.92
C VAL A 217 2.29 -0.72 -9.98
N PHE A 218 2.41 -0.54 -8.66
CA PHE A 218 1.87 -1.48 -7.67
C PHE A 218 0.35 -1.53 -7.62
N ALA A 219 -0.31 -0.43 -7.98
CA ALA A 219 -1.75 -0.37 -8.11
C ALA A 219 -2.29 -1.29 -9.22
N VAL A 220 -1.47 -1.62 -10.22
CA VAL A 220 -1.82 -2.60 -11.26
C VAL A 220 -2.08 -3.99 -10.67
N ASP A 221 -1.43 -4.34 -9.57
CA ASP A 221 -1.65 -5.62 -8.89
C ASP A 221 -2.70 -5.48 -7.77
N SER A 222 -2.60 -4.45 -6.94
CA SER A 222 -3.47 -4.31 -5.77
C SER A 222 -4.93 -3.95 -6.12
N ILE A 223 -5.18 -3.19 -7.20
CA ILE A 223 -6.54 -2.78 -7.59
C ILE A 223 -7.37 -3.96 -8.13
N PRO A 224 -6.88 -4.77 -9.08
CA PRO A 224 -7.51 -6.04 -9.43
C PRO A 224 -7.80 -6.92 -8.21
N ALA A 225 -6.84 -7.05 -7.30
CA ALA A 225 -6.97 -7.91 -6.13
C ALA A 225 -8.10 -7.48 -5.20
N ILE A 226 -8.24 -6.17 -4.93
CA ILE A 226 -9.34 -5.67 -4.09
C ILE A 226 -10.71 -5.83 -4.76
N PHE A 227 -10.79 -5.69 -6.09
CA PHE A 227 -12.05 -5.93 -6.82
C PHE A 227 -12.48 -7.40 -6.83
N ALA A 228 -11.56 -8.34 -6.55
CA ALA A 228 -11.90 -9.74 -6.30
C ALA A 228 -12.53 -9.98 -4.92
N VAL A 229 -12.40 -9.02 -4.00
CA VAL A 229 -13.00 -9.04 -2.67
C VAL A 229 -14.34 -8.35 -2.67
N THR A 230 -14.43 -7.15 -3.23
CA THR A 230 -15.67 -6.37 -3.23
C THR A 230 -15.75 -5.49 -4.46
N LYS A 231 -16.97 -5.27 -4.94
CA LYS A 231 -17.26 -4.34 -6.04
C LYS A 231 -17.69 -2.97 -5.51
N ASP A 232 -17.83 -2.82 -4.19
CA ASP A 232 -18.28 -1.58 -3.56
C ASP A 232 -17.14 -0.55 -3.54
N PRO A 233 -17.21 0.54 -4.32
CA PRO A 233 -16.11 1.51 -4.42
C PRO A 233 -15.82 2.23 -3.10
N PHE A 234 -16.81 2.34 -2.21
CA PHE A 234 -16.62 2.94 -0.89
C PHE A 234 -15.77 2.03 0.00
N ILE A 235 -16.07 0.73 0.05
CA ILE A 235 -15.25 -0.23 0.80
C ILE A 235 -13.85 -0.29 0.21
N VAL A 236 -13.74 -0.44 -1.12
CA VAL A 236 -12.45 -0.48 -1.84
C VAL A 236 -11.60 0.73 -1.47
N PHE A 237 -12.12 1.94 -1.62
CA PHE A 237 -11.34 3.16 -1.41
C PHE A 237 -10.98 3.38 0.06
N THR A 238 -11.94 3.21 0.97
CA THR A 238 -11.70 3.49 2.39
C THR A 238 -10.74 2.50 3.02
N SER A 239 -10.83 1.20 2.71
CA SER A 239 -9.89 0.19 3.22
C SER A 239 -8.47 0.45 2.73
N ASN A 240 -8.32 0.85 1.46
CA ASN A 240 -7.04 1.18 0.85
C ASN A 240 -6.41 2.43 1.46
N ALA A 241 -7.21 3.49 1.61
CA ALA A 241 -6.75 4.75 2.19
C ALA A 241 -6.24 4.56 3.62
N PHE A 242 -6.95 3.79 4.45
CA PHE A 242 -6.50 3.48 5.81
C PHE A 242 -5.26 2.58 5.86
N ALA A 243 -5.12 1.62 4.93
CA ALA A 243 -3.91 0.81 4.82
C ALA A 243 -2.67 1.66 4.49
N ILE A 244 -2.82 2.64 3.60
CA ILE A 244 -1.74 3.55 3.18
C ILE A 244 -1.31 4.50 4.30
N LEU A 245 -2.23 4.99 5.14
CA LEU A 245 -1.87 5.83 6.29
C LEU A 245 -0.86 5.14 7.22
N GLY A 246 -0.98 3.82 7.41
CA GLY A 246 -0.06 3.03 8.22
C GLY A 246 1.35 2.89 7.63
N LEU A 247 1.52 3.16 6.32
CA LEU A 247 2.80 2.91 5.62
C LEU A 247 3.93 3.77 6.11
N ARG A 248 3.66 4.99 6.57
CA ARG A 248 4.71 5.90 7.03
C ARG A 248 5.41 5.39 8.29
N ALA A 249 4.64 4.93 9.27
CA ALA A 249 5.20 4.31 10.48
C ALA A 249 5.91 2.99 10.11
N MET A 250 5.33 2.23 9.19
CA MET A 250 5.87 0.96 8.74
C MET A 250 7.18 1.11 7.97
N TYR A 251 7.37 2.16 7.16
CA TYR A 251 8.64 2.45 6.48
C TYR A 251 9.79 2.55 7.48
N PHE A 252 9.61 3.31 8.57
CA PHE A 252 10.64 3.44 9.60
C PHE A 252 10.82 2.16 10.44
N ALA A 253 9.77 1.36 10.63
CA ALA A 253 9.89 0.05 11.25
C ALA A 253 10.68 -0.93 10.36
N ILE A 254 10.36 -1.01 9.07
CA ILE A 254 10.89 -1.98 8.11
C ILE A 254 12.31 -1.61 7.68
N ALA A 255 12.64 -0.32 7.54
CA ALA A 255 14.01 0.11 7.24
C ALA A 255 15.05 -0.43 8.26
N GLY A 256 14.64 -0.62 9.52
CA GLY A 256 15.48 -1.26 10.55
C GLY A 256 15.44 -2.80 10.56
N LEU A 257 14.47 -3.40 9.87
CA LEU A 257 14.19 -4.84 9.85
C LEU A 257 14.37 -5.48 8.46
N MET A 258 14.94 -4.76 7.48
CA MET A 258 14.99 -5.15 6.05
C MET A 258 15.51 -6.58 5.82
N VAL A 259 16.46 -7.05 6.65
CA VAL A 259 17.02 -8.40 6.55
C VAL A 259 16.00 -9.51 6.88
N MET A 260 15.00 -9.23 7.72
CA MET A 260 14.05 -10.24 8.17
C MET A 260 12.98 -10.55 7.12
N PHE A 261 12.65 -9.63 6.22
CA PHE A 261 11.46 -9.73 5.37
C PHE A 261 11.61 -10.59 4.10
N ARG A 262 12.75 -11.27 3.91
CA ARG A 262 13.04 -12.13 2.74
C ARG A 262 11.92 -13.13 2.41
N TYR A 263 11.21 -13.65 3.42
CA TYR A 263 10.19 -14.68 3.25
C TYR A 263 8.76 -14.15 3.03
N ILE A 264 8.49 -12.85 3.23
CA ILE A 264 7.15 -12.27 2.95
C ILE A 264 6.81 -12.34 1.46
N LYS A 265 7.82 -12.24 0.59
CA LYS A 265 7.68 -12.41 -0.86
C LYS A 265 6.86 -13.65 -1.23
N TYR A 266 7.10 -14.79 -0.58
CA TYR A 266 6.36 -16.03 -0.88
C TYR A 266 4.89 -15.96 -0.48
N SER A 267 4.56 -15.31 0.64
CA SER A 267 3.17 -15.07 1.04
C SER A 267 2.45 -14.20 0.01
N LEU A 268 3.11 -13.16 -0.50
CA LEU A 268 2.54 -12.26 -1.50
C LEU A 268 2.36 -12.94 -2.86
N ILE A 269 3.32 -13.76 -3.31
CA ILE A 269 3.18 -14.59 -4.53
C ILE A 269 1.94 -15.46 -4.41
N PHE A 270 1.78 -16.14 -3.28
CA PHE A 270 0.64 -17.03 -3.05
C PHE A 270 -0.68 -16.26 -3.03
N ILE A 271 -0.75 -15.14 -2.31
CA ILE A 271 -1.96 -14.32 -2.23
C ILE A 271 -2.37 -13.82 -3.61
N LEU A 272 -1.43 -13.28 -4.40
CA LEU A 272 -1.69 -12.81 -5.77
C LEU A 272 -2.17 -13.96 -6.66
N ALA A 273 -1.52 -15.13 -6.57
CA ALA A 273 -1.93 -16.31 -7.34
C ALA A 273 -3.34 -16.77 -6.94
N PHE A 274 -3.63 -16.89 -5.64
CA PHE A 274 -4.93 -17.27 -5.11
C PHE A 274 -6.04 -16.31 -5.56
N VAL A 275 -5.82 -15.01 -5.42
CA VAL A 275 -6.80 -13.99 -5.82
C VAL A 275 -6.96 -13.98 -7.35
N GLY A 276 -5.88 -14.13 -8.12
CA GLY A 276 -5.92 -14.26 -9.58
C GLY A 276 -6.75 -15.46 -10.04
N VAL A 277 -6.54 -16.64 -9.45
CA VAL A 277 -7.37 -17.83 -9.71
C VAL A 277 -8.82 -17.58 -9.34
N LYS A 278 -9.08 -16.98 -8.16
CA LYS A 278 -10.45 -16.63 -7.73
C LYS A 278 -11.15 -15.74 -8.76
N MET A 279 -10.45 -14.76 -9.33
CA MET A 279 -11.00 -13.90 -10.39
C MET A 279 -11.23 -14.66 -11.70
N MET A 280 -10.35 -15.60 -12.08
CA MET A 280 -10.58 -16.44 -13.28
C MET A 280 -11.80 -17.34 -13.13
N LEU A 281 -12.10 -17.72 -11.90
CA LEU A 281 -13.23 -18.58 -11.57
C LEU A 281 -14.49 -17.79 -11.18
N HIS A 282 -14.52 -16.46 -11.42
CA HIS A 282 -15.61 -15.59 -10.97
C HIS A 282 -17.01 -16.11 -11.35
N HIS A 283 -17.15 -16.71 -12.54
CA HIS A 283 -18.42 -17.25 -13.03
C HIS A 283 -18.71 -18.71 -12.61
N HIS A 284 -17.70 -19.45 -12.13
CA HIS A 284 -17.83 -20.89 -11.85
C HIS A 284 -17.86 -21.21 -10.35
N LEU A 285 -17.17 -20.43 -9.52
CA LEU A 285 -17.00 -20.69 -8.09
C LEU A 285 -17.08 -19.38 -7.29
N GLN A 286 -18.11 -19.24 -6.45
CA GLN A 286 -18.19 -18.17 -5.47
C GLN A 286 -17.48 -18.59 -4.18
N ILE A 287 -16.20 -18.22 -4.05
CA ILE A 287 -15.44 -18.48 -2.82
C ILE A 287 -15.92 -17.51 -1.73
N PRO A 288 -16.38 -18.01 -0.56
CA PRO A 288 -16.81 -17.15 0.54
C PRO A 288 -15.72 -16.16 0.97
N HIS A 289 -16.10 -14.91 1.22
CA HIS A 289 -15.16 -13.85 1.63
C HIS A 289 -14.44 -14.20 2.93
N ALA A 290 -15.13 -14.83 3.90
CA ALA A 290 -14.53 -15.29 5.14
C ALA A 290 -13.43 -16.34 4.93
N LEU A 291 -13.62 -17.26 3.98
CA LEU A 291 -12.59 -18.25 3.61
C LEU A 291 -11.40 -17.55 2.93
N SER A 292 -11.67 -16.60 2.03
CA SER A 292 -10.62 -15.80 1.38
C SER A 292 -9.78 -15.05 2.43
N LEU A 293 -10.44 -14.39 3.39
CA LEU A 293 -9.79 -13.70 4.50
C LEU A 293 -8.94 -14.65 5.34
N GLY A 294 -9.50 -15.80 5.72
CA GLY A 294 -8.79 -16.81 6.50
C GLY A 294 -7.52 -17.31 5.81
N ILE A 295 -7.59 -17.57 4.50
CA ILE A 295 -6.42 -17.94 3.68
C ILE A 295 -5.38 -16.81 3.68
N ILE A 296 -5.78 -15.57 3.40
CA ILE A 296 -4.87 -14.42 3.37
C ILE A 296 -4.17 -14.25 4.72
N VAL A 297 -4.92 -14.22 5.82
CA VAL A 297 -4.37 -14.09 7.18
C VAL A 297 -3.42 -15.24 7.51
N ALA A 298 -3.78 -16.48 7.18
CA ALA A 298 -2.95 -17.64 7.46
C ALA A 298 -1.60 -17.56 6.73
N PHE A 299 -1.60 -17.21 5.44
CA PHE A 299 -0.37 -17.12 4.66
C PHE A 299 0.51 -15.93 5.06
N LEU A 300 -0.08 -14.80 5.44
CA LEU A 300 0.67 -13.68 6.00
C LEU A 300 1.30 -14.04 7.34
N ALA A 301 0.52 -14.67 8.24
CA ALA A 301 1.03 -15.12 9.53
C ALA A 301 2.16 -16.13 9.36
N LEU A 302 2.02 -17.11 8.45
CA LEU A 302 3.07 -18.07 8.13
C LEU A 302 4.34 -17.39 7.61
N GLY A 303 4.21 -16.42 6.70
CA GLY A 303 5.35 -15.66 6.18
C GLY A 303 6.09 -14.88 7.26
N VAL A 304 5.35 -14.20 8.14
CA VAL A 304 5.91 -13.47 9.28
C VAL A 304 6.58 -14.42 10.28
N LEU A 305 5.94 -15.53 10.63
CA LEU A 305 6.51 -16.50 11.58
C LEU A 305 7.75 -17.18 11.02
N ALA A 306 7.76 -17.56 9.74
CA ALA A 306 8.92 -18.15 9.07
C ALA A 306 10.09 -17.15 9.03
N SER A 307 9.81 -15.90 8.69
CA SER A 307 10.76 -14.78 8.71
C SER A 307 11.41 -14.61 10.10
N LEU A 308 10.59 -14.54 11.16
CA LEU A 308 11.08 -14.39 12.53
C LEU A 308 11.90 -15.60 13.01
N TRP A 309 11.49 -16.80 12.63
CA TRP A 309 12.17 -18.04 13.02
C TRP A 309 13.56 -18.15 12.40
N VAL A 310 13.69 -17.84 11.11
CA VAL A 310 14.99 -17.85 10.42
C VAL A 310 15.90 -16.76 10.97
N SER A 311 15.39 -15.54 11.17
CA SER A 311 16.20 -14.43 11.70
C SER A 311 16.75 -14.72 13.11
N ARG A 312 15.96 -15.36 13.99
CA ARG A 312 16.43 -15.79 15.32
C ARG A 312 17.54 -16.84 15.25
N ARG A 313 17.48 -17.77 14.29
CA ARG A 313 18.53 -18.79 14.09
C ARG A 313 19.85 -18.18 13.60
N GLU A 314 19.78 -17.22 12.68
CA GLU A 314 20.97 -16.51 12.18
C GLU A 314 21.66 -15.70 13.28
N GLN A 315 20.90 -15.03 14.16
CA GLN A 315 21.46 -14.29 15.30
C GLN A 315 22.11 -15.19 16.35
N GLN A 316 21.54 -16.37 16.62
CA GLN A 316 22.11 -17.36 17.55
C GLN A 316 23.39 -18.01 17.00
N GLY A 317 23.50 -18.19 15.68
CA GLY A 317 24.71 -18.70 15.04
C GLY A 317 25.89 -17.72 15.08
N GLN A 318 25.63 -16.40 15.08
CA GLN A 318 26.68 -15.37 15.14
C GLN A 318 27.19 -15.04 16.55
N SER A 319 26.47 -15.43 17.60
CA SER A 319 26.87 -15.20 19.00
C SER A 319 27.52 -16.43 19.65
N GLY A 320 27.65 -17.54 18.92
CA GLY A 320 28.25 -18.80 19.39
C GLY A 320 29.51 -19.24 18.65
N GLY A 321 30.10 -18.38 17.82
CA GLY A 321 31.39 -18.60 17.13
C GLY A 321 32.37 -17.47 17.43
#